data_AF-A0A085MGA3-F1
#
_entry.id   AF-A0A085MGA3-F1
#
_cell.length_a   1.000
_cell.length_b   1.000
_cell.length_c   1.000
_cell.angle_alpha   90.00
_cell.angle_beta   90.00
_cell.angle_gamma   90.00
#
_symmetry.space_group_name_H-M   'P 1'
#
loop_
_entity.id
_entity.type
_entity.pdbx_description
1 polymer ?
#
loop_
_entity_poly.entity_id
_entity_poly.type
_entity_poly.pdbx_seq_one_letter_code
_entity_poly.pdbx_strand_id
1 'polypeptide(L)'
;MKSNPFVRSIPPEVVRQLWALVNNIRNSCGVVTLDDIVGKAEKTFGWTREDTEAYVKECADCRLLVRNADSVKNAYCYSIPMEAEEVTENDWYCFNCHQAGELQKCTTCFRAFHTNCLPADFTPAGMDLLCPSCQTHLREPRCDILSLTRLLGPVVTSLSNKAGKFVFSMSLLLIVVFQAGSKLMTIPGPDSSVSEVQYRLLVAHPMDLGRINDKLETGQYSNVREFLSDVEIILHNVNVVFGKDSSMVKTAESALEEVKATIASWETGNAVDGAQKETAEVPTTKKRRLSSSAQEAPSLDGRSNVPFVSIQDLPIQTNAVGTMPTMSSSDGKCNCAQRWKQYIIDLAEQWQMMFKDDLEKCYTELRERQKKKLATELAKLRAEMMEDFRRELDSTREELNARYAHQLKFELQKLKDRHKKQLDEIKKKQWCYQCESEAIYYCCWNTSYCSVECQQEHWETHRATCRRKKTTVEQ
;
A
#
# COMPACT_ATOMS: atom_id res chain seq x y z
N MET A 1 -18.11 17.59 5.98
CA MET A 1 -17.12 16.78 6.72
C MET A 1 -17.72 16.47 8.08
N LYS A 2 -18.12 15.22 8.32
CA LYS A 2 -18.69 14.82 9.61
C LYS A 2 -17.51 14.61 10.57
N SER A 3 -17.22 15.60 11.41
CA SER A 3 -16.32 15.43 12.56
C SER A 3 -16.85 14.28 13.40
N ASN A 4 -16.13 13.15 13.46
CA ASN A 4 -16.50 12.03 14.30
C ASN A 4 -16.25 12.45 15.76
N PRO A 5 -17.29 12.72 16.58
CA PRO A 5 -17.12 13.30 17.93
C PRO A 5 -16.67 12.25 18.97
N PHE A 6 -16.39 11.03 18.53
CA PHE A 6 -16.11 9.90 19.40
C PHE A 6 -14.62 9.84 19.72
N VAL A 7 -14.29 9.88 21.01
CA VAL A 7 -12.96 9.56 21.51
C VAL A 7 -12.86 8.05 21.66
N ARG A 8 -11.92 7.43 20.95
CA ARG A 8 -11.59 6.01 21.18
C ARG A 8 -10.77 5.93 22.46
N SER A 9 -11.33 5.33 23.51
CA SER A 9 -10.64 5.17 24.80
C SER A 9 -10.17 3.73 25.06
N ILE A 10 -10.71 2.75 24.34
CA ILE A 10 -10.29 1.35 24.45
C ILE A 10 -8.81 1.15 24.07
N PRO A 11 -7.99 0.57 24.96
CA PRO A 11 -6.63 0.18 24.63
C PRO A 11 -6.57 -0.80 23.44
N PRO A 12 -5.56 -0.69 22.55
CA PRO A 12 -5.44 -1.57 21.40
C PRO A 12 -5.29 -3.05 21.79
N GLU A 13 -4.75 -3.35 22.97
CA GLU A 13 -4.69 -4.71 23.51
C GLU A 13 -6.08 -5.33 23.74
N VAL A 14 -6.99 -4.58 24.37
CA VAL A 14 -8.37 -5.04 24.62
C VAL A 14 -9.10 -5.30 23.30
N VAL A 15 -8.90 -4.44 22.29
CA VAL A 15 -9.48 -4.63 20.94
C VAL A 15 -8.99 -5.94 20.32
N ARG A 16 -7.70 -6.23 20.41
CA ARG A 16 -7.11 -7.47 19.86
C ARG A 16 -7.62 -8.71 20.60
N GLN A 17 -7.72 -8.64 21.93
CA GLN A 17 -8.28 -9.71 22.76
C GLN A 17 -9.75 -9.98 22.41
N LEU A 18 -10.56 -8.93 22.24
CA LEU A 18 -11.95 -9.05 21.78
C LEU A 18 -12.06 -9.67 20.38
N TRP A 19 -11.24 -9.24 19.43
CA TRP A 19 -11.23 -9.84 18.09
C TRP A 19 -10.84 -11.32 18.11
N ALA A 20 -9.89 -11.70 18.96
CA ALA A 20 -9.53 -13.10 19.16
C ALA A 20 -10.70 -13.93 19.72
N LEU A 21 -11.44 -13.39 20.70
CA LEU A 21 -12.64 -14.02 21.24
C LEU A 21 -13.72 -14.19 20.18
N VAL A 22 -14.06 -13.11 19.46
CA VAL A 22 -15.10 -13.12 18.42
C VAL A 22 -14.74 -14.12 17.32
N ASN A 23 -13.48 -14.17 16.88
CA ASN A 23 -13.04 -15.16 15.90
C ASN A 23 -13.14 -16.60 16.41
N ASN A 24 -12.75 -16.86 17.65
CA ASN A 24 -12.81 -18.19 18.25
C ASN A 24 -14.27 -18.67 18.40
N ILE A 25 -15.16 -17.80 18.89
CA ILE A 25 -16.59 -18.10 19.04
C ILE A 25 -17.24 -18.30 17.67
N ARG A 26 -16.95 -17.44 16.69
CA ARG A 26 -17.47 -17.58 15.33
C ARG A 26 -17.10 -18.92 14.69
N ASN A 27 -15.85 -19.35 14.88
CA ASN A 27 -15.38 -20.64 14.37
C ASN A 27 -16.05 -21.85 15.06
N SER A 28 -16.49 -21.68 16.32
CA SER A 28 -17.08 -22.75 17.12
C SER A 28 -18.61 -22.83 16.97
N CYS A 29 -19.30 -21.68 16.91
CA CYS A 29 -20.76 -21.57 17.06
C CYS A 29 -21.46 -20.79 15.93
N GLY A 30 -20.71 -20.25 14.95
CA GLY A 30 -21.24 -19.50 13.80
C GLY A 30 -21.70 -18.07 14.12
N VAL A 31 -22.64 -17.91 15.06
CA VAL A 31 -23.17 -16.61 15.51
C VAL A 31 -22.56 -16.25 16.87
N VAL A 32 -22.08 -15.02 17.02
CA VAL A 32 -21.43 -14.54 18.25
C VAL A 32 -22.37 -13.57 18.97
N THR A 33 -22.91 -13.97 20.12
CA THR A 33 -23.76 -13.10 20.97
C THR A 33 -22.96 -12.43 22.08
N LEU A 34 -23.56 -11.44 22.75
CA LEU A 34 -22.93 -10.79 23.91
C LEU A 34 -22.64 -11.79 25.04
N ASP A 35 -23.58 -12.67 25.35
CA ASP A 35 -23.42 -13.68 26.41
C ASP A 35 -22.29 -14.68 26.08
N ASP A 36 -22.10 -15.03 24.80
CA ASP A 36 -20.97 -15.87 24.38
C ASP A 36 -19.63 -15.18 24.61
N ILE A 37 -19.55 -13.87 24.32
CA ILE A 37 -18.35 -13.06 24.54
C ILE A 37 -18.06 -12.95 26.03
N VAL A 38 -19.05 -12.58 26.85
CA VAL A 38 -18.92 -12.50 28.31
C VAL A 38 -18.44 -13.81 28.90
N GLY A 39 -19.12 -14.92 28.60
CA GLY A 39 -18.77 -16.22 29.16
C GLY A 39 -17.39 -16.74 28.73
N LYS A 40 -16.87 -16.32 27.57
CA LYS A 40 -15.52 -16.67 27.12
C LYS A 40 -14.46 -15.71 27.68
N ALA A 41 -14.78 -14.42 27.79
CA ALA A 41 -13.92 -13.38 28.34
C ALA A 41 -13.62 -13.61 29.83
N GLU A 42 -14.66 -13.92 30.63
CA GLU A 42 -14.51 -14.28 32.05
C GLU A 42 -13.54 -15.46 32.23
N LYS A 43 -13.66 -16.50 31.39
CA LYS A 43 -12.83 -17.70 31.47
C LYS A 43 -11.39 -17.51 31.00
N THR A 44 -11.17 -16.61 30.03
CA THR A 44 -9.89 -16.48 29.32
C THR A 44 -9.05 -15.33 29.89
N PHE A 45 -9.68 -14.22 30.24
CA PHE A 45 -9.03 -12.98 30.68
C PHE A 45 -9.45 -12.54 32.09
N GLY A 46 -10.44 -13.19 32.70
CA GLY A 46 -10.93 -12.81 34.03
C GLY A 46 -11.67 -11.48 34.07
N TRP A 47 -12.18 -11.01 32.92
CA TRP A 47 -12.96 -9.78 32.84
C TRP A 47 -14.30 -9.93 33.54
N THR A 48 -14.77 -8.85 34.17
CA THR A 48 -16.14 -8.80 34.69
C THR A 48 -17.14 -8.71 33.53
N ARG A 49 -18.39 -9.07 33.80
CA ARG A 49 -19.48 -8.89 32.84
C ARG A 49 -19.64 -7.42 32.47
N GLU A 50 -19.61 -6.54 33.46
CA GLU A 50 -19.74 -5.09 33.29
C GLU A 50 -18.65 -4.52 32.37
N ASP A 51 -17.38 -4.91 32.59
CA ASP A 51 -16.26 -4.46 31.77
C ASP A 51 -16.37 -5.00 30.34
N THR A 52 -16.74 -6.28 30.18
CA THR A 52 -16.89 -6.89 28.85
C THR A 52 -18.00 -6.22 28.05
N GLU A 53 -19.15 -5.93 28.69
CA GLU A 53 -20.26 -5.21 28.07
C GLU A 53 -19.84 -3.78 27.66
N ALA A 54 -19.07 -3.09 28.50
CA ALA A 54 -18.52 -1.78 28.20
C ALA A 54 -17.57 -1.82 26.98
N TYR A 55 -16.63 -2.77 26.94
CA TYR A 55 -15.68 -2.91 25.84
C TYR A 55 -16.36 -3.26 24.52
N VAL A 56 -17.34 -4.18 24.54
CA VAL A 56 -18.10 -4.55 23.33
C VAL A 56 -18.92 -3.37 22.82
N LYS A 57 -19.56 -2.62 23.73
CA LYS A 57 -20.34 -1.43 23.38
C LYS A 57 -19.45 -0.36 22.74
N GLU A 58 -18.34 0.00 23.38
CA GLU A 58 -17.44 1.03 22.86
C GLU A 58 -16.77 0.56 21.54
N CYS A 59 -16.46 -0.73 21.38
CA CYS A 59 -15.95 -1.26 20.11
C CYS A 59 -16.99 -1.14 18.99
N ALA A 60 -18.27 -1.37 19.28
CA ALA A 60 -19.35 -1.19 18.31
C ALA A 60 -19.52 0.30 17.95
N ASP A 61 -19.46 1.19 18.93
CA ASP A 61 -19.57 2.65 18.72
C ASP A 61 -18.37 3.19 17.92
N CYS A 62 -17.16 2.66 18.15
CA CYS A 62 -15.95 2.97 17.40
C CYS A 62 -15.80 2.22 16.07
N ARG A 63 -16.82 1.44 15.65
CA ARG A 63 -16.82 0.64 14.40
C ARG A 63 -15.70 -0.41 14.31
N LEU A 64 -15.22 -0.87 15.45
CA LEU A 64 -14.28 -1.99 15.58
C LEU A 64 -15.01 -3.33 15.62
N LEU A 65 -16.30 -3.30 15.93
CA LEU A 65 -17.24 -4.40 15.82
C LEU A 65 -18.51 -3.92 15.11
N VAL A 66 -19.11 -4.80 14.32
CA VAL A 66 -20.43 -4.60 13.72
C VAL A 66 -21.45 -5.26 14.64
N ARG A 67 -22.44 -4.47 15.06
CA ARG A 67 -23.60 -4.96 15.82
C ARG A 67 -24.78 -5.16 14.86
N ASN A 68 -25.20 -6.41 14.67
CA ASN A 68 -26.36 -6.76 13.85
C ASN A 68 -27.47 -7.34 14.73
N ALA A 69 -28.73 -7.02 14.42
CA ALA A 69 -29.87 -7.65 15.09
C ALA A 69 -30.14 -9.02 14.45
N ASP A 70 -30.13 -10.08 15.25
CA ASP A 70 -30.51 -11.43 14.81
C ASP A 70 -32.02 -11.63 15.05
N SER A 71 -32.78 -11.66 13.95
CA SER A 71 -34.24 -11.86 13.96
C SER A 71 -34.66 -13.25 14.45
N VAL A 72 -33.76 -14.24 14.45
CA VAL A 72 -34.06 -15.62 14.87
C VAL A 72 -33.90 -15.80 16.38
N LYS A 73 -32.91 -15.13 16.99
CA LYS A 73 -32.61 -15.26 18.43
C LYS A 73 -33.13 -14.09 19.29
N ASN A 74 -33.72 -13.07 18.67
CA ASN A 74 -34.13 -11.83 19.34
C ASN A 74 -32.98 -11.19 20.16
N ALA A 75 -31.76 -11.28 19.63
CA ALA A 75 -30.53 -10.86 20.29
C ALA A 75 -29.59 -10.14 19.31
N TYR A 76 -28.65 -9.36 19.84
CA TYR A 76 -27.60 -8.75 19.02
C TYR A 76 -26.45 -9.72 18.79
N CYS A 77 -25.98 -9.79 17.55
CA CYS A 77 -24.76 -10.51 17.18
C CYS A 77 -23.65 -9.55 16.77
N TYR A 78 -22.41 -9.96 17.04
CA TYR A 78 -21.22 -9.15 16.86
C TYR A 78 -20.26 -9.80 15.88
N SER A 79 -19.74 -9.02 14.94
CA SER A 79 -18.71 -9.49 14.00
C SER A 79 -17.65 -8.43 13.76
N ILE A 80 -16.48 -8.86 13.30
CA ILE A 80 -15.44 -7.94 12.85
C ILE A 80 -15.87 -7.38 11.48
N PRO A 81 -15.75 -6.06 11.22
CA PRO A 81 -16.05 -5.48 9.92
C PRO A 81 -15.32 -6.20 8.78
N MET A 82 -15.98 -6.31 7.62
CA MET A 82 -15.38 -6.86 6.39
C MET A 82 -14.70 -5.80 5.53
N GLU A 83 -15.04 -4.53 5.76
CA GLU A 83 -14.51 -3.37 5.06
C GLU A 83 -14.15 -2.29 6.10
N ALA A 84 -13.08 -1.54 5.86
CA ALA A 84 -12.73 -0.37 6.65
C ALA A 84 -13.16 0.88 5.86
N GLU A 85 -13.91 1.80 6.50
CA GLU A 85 -14.23 3.10 5.90
C GLU A 85 -12.96 4.00 5.79
N GLU A 86 -13.04 5.04 4.95
CA GLU A 86 -11.91 5.89 4.55
C GLU A 86 -11.12 6.54 5.70
N VAL A 87 -9.86 6.80 5.36
CA VAL A 87 -8.73 7.29 6.16
C VAL A 87 -9.11 8.37 7.16
N THR A 88 -8.79 8.15 8.44
CA THR A 88 -8.89 9.18 9.46
C THR A 88 -7.74 10.19 9.33
N GLU A 89 -8.04 11.50 9.38
CA GLU A 89 -7.04 12.56 9.25
C GLU A 89 -5.95 12.50 10.32
N ASN A 90 -6.31 12.06 11.54
CA ASN A 90 -5.38 11.86 12.65
C ASN A 90 -5.49 10.45 13.23
N ASP A 91 -4.42 10.02 13.89
CA ASP A 91 -4.32 8.73 14.56
C ASP A 91 -5.23 8.64 15.79
N TRP A 92 -5.73 7.44 16.03
CA TRP A 92 -6.49 7.11 17.24
C TRP A 92 -5.61 6.75 18.43
N TYR A 93 -4.30 6.57 18.17
CA TYR A 93 -3.33 6.16 19.16
C TYR A 93 -2.26 7.23 19.37
N CYS A 94 -1.86 7.41 20.63
CA CYS A 94 -0.77 8.32 20.98
C CYS A 94 0.52 7.86 20.30
N PHE A 95 1.18 8.75 19.56
CA PHE A 95 2.38 8.40 18.80
C PHE A 95 3.53 7.92 19.71
N ASN A 96 3.57 8.41 20.95
CA ASN A 96 4.63 8.11 21.92
C ASN A 96 4.38 6.84 22.76
N CYS A 97 3.17 6.63 23.28
CA CYS A 97 2.89 5.49 24.17
C CYS A 97 2.05 4.38 23.50
N HIS A 98 1.59 4.61 22.27
CA HIS A 98 0.79 3.68 21.47
C HIS A 98 -0.56 3.29 22.09
N GLN A 99 -1.04 4.06 23.08
CA GLN A 99 -2.33 3.83 23.74
C GLN A 99 -3.40 4.80 23.24
N ALA A 100 -4.67 4.37 23.37
CA ALA A 100 -5.85 5.18 23.10
C ALA A 100 -6.13 6.15 24.27
N GLY A 101 -7.17 6.98 24.14
CA GLY A 101 -7.61 7.92 25.19
C GLY A 101 -7.82 9.33 24.68
N GLU A 102 -7.73 10.31 25.58
CA GLU A 102 -7.85 11.73 25.22
C GLU A 102 -6.56 12.26 24.60
N LEU A 103 -6.58 12.45 23.28
CA LEU A 103 -5.41 12.82 22.49
C LEU A 103 -5.53 14.24 21.93
N GLN A 104 -4.43 14.98 22.02
CA GLN A 104 -4.19 16.23 21.33
C GLN A 104 -3.68 15.92 19.91
N LYS A 105 -4.38 16.40 18.88
CA LYS A 105 -4.10 16.11 17.47
C LYS A 105 -3.16 17.16 16.88
N CYS A 106 -2.13 16.73 16.15
CA CYS A 106 -1.28 17.65 15.41
C CYS A 106 -2.07 18.31 14.27
N THR A 107 -1.83 19.59 14.02
CA THR A 107 -2.52 20.33 12.94
C THR A 107 -1.86 20.19 11.57
N THR A 108 -0.62 19.71 11.52
CA THR A 108 0.14 19.58 10.27
C THR A 108 0.47 18.13 9.88
N CYS A 109 0.15 17.15 10.73
CA CYS A 109 0.29 15.73 10.39
C CYS A 109 -0.73 14.87 11.13
N PHE A 110 -0.78 13.58 10.80
CA PHE A 110 -1.73 12.65 11.38
C PHE A 110 -1.46 12.31 12.86
N ARG A 111 -0.27 12.60 13.41
CA ARG A 111 0.10 12.16 14.77
C ARG A 111 -0.76 12.81 15.85
N ALA A 112 -1.06 12.05 16.90
CA ALA A 112 -1.79 12.50 18.09
C ALA A 112 -1.04 12.10 19.38
N PHE A 113 -1.22 12.83 20.48
CA PHE A 113 -0.45 12.65 21.72
C PHE A 113 -1.30 12.87 22.97
N HIS A 114 -1.06 12.10 24.04
CA HIS A 114 -1.54 12.50 25.36
C HIS A 114 -0.78 13.74 25.84
N THR A 115 -1.42 14.57 26.67
CA THR A 115 -0.79 15.75 27.29
C THR A 115 0.50 15.38 28.04
N ASN A 116 0.48 14.26 28.76
CA ASN A 116 1.61 13.79 29.55
C ASN A 116 2.68 13.06 28.72
N CYS A 117 2.39 12.78 27.45
CA CYS A 117 3.34 12.20 26.50
C CYS A 117 4.06 13.25 25.65
N LEU A 118 3.71 14.52 25.79
CA LEU A 118 4.44 15.62 25.20
C LEU A 118 5.61 16.04 26.12
N PRO A 119 6.69 16.61 25.58
CA PRO A 119 7.81 17.12 26.39
C PRO A 119 7.34 18.13 27.45
N ALA A 120 8.00 18.18 28.61
CA ALA A 120 7.58 19.03 29.74
C ALA A 120 7.56 20.55 29.42
N ASP A 121 8.40 21.00 28.49
CA ASP A 121 8.45 22.40 28.02
C ASP A 121 7.31 22.75 27.04
N PHE A 122 6.46 21.76 26.71
CA PHE A 122 5.37 21.92 25.77
C PHE A 122 4.16 22.53 26.48
N THR A 123 4.01 23.85 26.40
CA THR A 123 2.82 24.55 26.87
C THR A 123 1.84 24.76 25.70
N PRO A 124 0.66 24.12 25.70
CA PRO A 124 -0.39 24.44 24.73
C PRO A 124 -0.98 25.80 25.13
N ALA A 125 -0.39 26.88 24.63
CA ALA A 125 -0.85 28.25 24.87
C ALA A 125 -2.12 28.56 24.06
N GLY A 126 -3.16 27.73 24.20
CA GLY A 126 -4.47 27.94 23.56
C GLY A 126 -4.46 27.92 22.03
N MET A 127 -3.40 27.44 21.37
CA MET A 127 -3.30 27.30 19.92
C MET A 127 -2.97 25.87 19.50
N ASP A 128 -3.47 25.53 18.30
CA ASP A 128 -3.17 24.36 17.46
C ASP A 128 -1.86 23.63 17.80
N LEU A 129 -1.94 22.34 18.16
CA LEU A 129 -0.78 21.51 18.48
C LEU A 129 0.09 21.30 17.23
N LEU A 130 1.35 21.73 17.29
CA LEU A 130 2.39 21.31 16.36
C LEU A 130 3.30 20.28 17.04
N CYS A 131 3.26 19.03 16.59
CA CYS A 131 3.95 17.93 17.28
C CYS A 131 5.49 18.02 17.21
N PRO A 132 6.22 17.34 18.11
CA PRO A 132 7.70 17.36 18.13
C PRO A 132 8.35 16.99 16.80
N SER A 133 7.79 16.00 16.08
CA SER A 133 8.29 15.60 14.75
C SER A 133 8.16 16.76 13.76
N CYS A 134 6.97 17.39 13.65
CA CYS A 134 6.74 18.52 12.76
C CYS A 134 7.57 19.75 13.13
N GLN A 135 7.73 20.04 14.42
CA GLN A 135 8.63 21.11 14.87
C GLN A 135 10.08 20.85 14.46
N THR A 136 10.53 19.59 14.53
CA THR A 136 11.88 19.23 14.10
C THR A 136 12.03 19.38 12.59
N HIS A 137 11.08 18.90 11.79
CA HIS A 137 11.11 19.03 10.32
C HIS A 137 11.20 20.48 9.85
N LEU A 138 10.60 21.43 10.57
CA LEU A 138 10.70 22.86 10.24
C LEU A 138 12.09 23.45 10.49
N ARG A 139 12.89 22.86 11.38
CA ARG A 139 14.23 23.34 11.76
C ARG A 139 15.35 22.68 10.94
N GLU A 140 15.11 21.49 10.40
CA GLU A 140 16.10 20.71 9.66
C GLU A 140 16.37 21.31 8.26
N PRO A 141 17.65 21.51 7.88
CA PRO A 141 18.00 21.96 6.54
C PRO A 141 17.68 20.89 5.50
N ARG A 142 17.40 21.32 4.26
CA ARG A 142 17.23 20.41 3.14
C ARG A 142 18.59 19.84 2.71
N CYS A 143 18.60 18.54 2.43
CA CYS A 143 19.74 17.83 1.87
C CYS A 143 19.51 17.58 0.37
N ASP A 144 20.61 17.44 -0.37
CA ASP A 144 20.57 17.01 -1.77
C ASP A 144 20.08 15.55 -1.87
N ILE A 145 19.19 15.28 -2.84
CA ILE A 145 18.52 13.99 -3.01
C ILE A 145 19.53 12.88 -3.27
N LEU A 146 20.53 13.12 -4.13
CA LEU A 146 21.53 12.10 -4.47
C LEU A 146 22.37 11.73 -3.24
N SER A 147 22.69 12.71 -2.41
CA SER A 147 23.36 12.52 -1.12
C SER A 147 22.50 11.67 -0.17
N LEU A 148 21.20 11.96 -0.06
CA LEU A 148 20.28 11.18 0.77
C LEU A 148 20.12 9.73 0.27
N THR A 149 19.89 9.50 -1.02
CA THR A 149 19.75 8.16 -1.59
C THR A 149 21.01 7.33 -1.37
N ARG A 150 22.20 7.93 -1.53
CA ARG A 150 23.48 7.25 -1.29
C ARG A 150 23.66 6.89 0.19
N LEU A 151 23.22 7.73 1.12
CA LEU A 151 23.36 7.52 2.56
C LEU A 151 22.35 6.52 3.11
N LEU A 152 21.08 6.65 2.70
CA LEU A 152 19.97 5.89 3.27
C LEU A 152 19.71 4.58 2.53
N GLY A 153 20.13 4.44 1.26
CA GLY A 153 19.94 3.22 0.48
C GLY A 153 20.58 1.97 1.13
N PRO A 154 21.85 2.02 1.57
CA PRO A 154 22.46 0.92 2.32
C PRO A 154 21.73 0.59 3.62
N VAL A 155 21.18 1.60 4.30
CA VAL A 155 20.40 1.43 5.53
C VAL A 155 19.11 0.68 5.24
N VAL A 156 18.35 1.10 4.21
CA VAL A 156 17.13 0.41 3.77
C VAL A 156 17.42 -1.02 3.33
N THR A 157 18.54 -1.26 2.65
CA THR A 157 18.96 -2.60 2.23
C THR A 157 19.33 -3.48 3.42
N SER A 158 20.07 -2.95 4.41
CA SER A 158 20.42 -3.65 5.66
C SER A 158 19.16 -4.00 6.45
N LEU A 159 18.24 -3.04 6.59
CA LEU A 159 16.94 -3.23 7.21
C LEU A 159 16.15 -4.31 6.48
N SER A 160 16.08 -4.28 5.15
CA SER A 160 15.34 -5.25 4.34
C SER A 160 15.92 -6.66 4.44
N ASN A 161 17.25 -6.79 4.46
CA ASN A 161 17.95 -8.07 4.61
C ASN A 161 17.79 -8.68 6.00
N LYS A 162 17.86 -7.87 7.06
CA LYS A 162 17.55 -8.30 8.43
C LYS A 162 16.06 -8.61 8.59
N ALA A 163 15.24 -7.82 7.91
CA ALA A 163 13.84 -8.08 7.70
C ALA A 163 13.60 -9.29 6.80
N GLY A 164 14.60 -9.99 6.24
CA GLY A 164 14.38 -11.27 5.53
C GLY A 164 13.68 -12.35 6.38
N LYS A 165 13.64 -12.20 7.72
CA LYS A 165 12.80 -12.97 8.67
C LYS A 165 11.44 -12.31 9.01
N PHE A 166 11.26 -11.05 8.62
CA PHE A 166 10.18 -10.10 8.94
C PHE A 166 9.26 -9.84 7.72
N VAL A 167 9.81 -9.92 6.51
CA VAL A 167 9.24 -9.66 5.16
C VAL A 167 8.17 -10.69 4.80
N PHE A 168 8.22 -11.89 5.36
CA PHE A 168 7.11 -12.86 5.22
C PHE A 168 5.83 -12.45 5.96
N SER A 169 5.90 -11.55 6.94
CA SER A 169 4.72 -11.14 7.73
C SER A 169 4.22 -9.72 7.44
N MET A 170 5.08 -8.79 7.04
CA MET A 170 4.71 -7.38 6.80
C MET A 170 4.79 -6.94 5.35
N SER A 171 5.65 -7.55 4.51
CA SER A 171 5.61 -7.31 3.05
C SER A 171 4.46 -8.06 2.36
N LEU A 172 3.77 -8.94 3.10
CA LEU A 172 2.50 -9.54 2.70
C LEU A 172 1.30 -8.59 2.86
N LEU A 173 1.48 -7.47 3.58
CA LEU A 173 0.41 -6.49 3.83
C LEU A 173 0.21 -5.50 2.68
N LEU A 174 1.03 -5.60 1.63
CA LEU A 174 0.99 -4.75 0.43
C LEU A 174 0.89 -5.56 -0.89
N ILE A 175 0.10 -6.65 -0.92
CA ILE A 175 -0.40 -7.23 -2.19
C ILE A 175 -1.93 -7.38 -2.14
N VAL A 176 -2.64 -6.30 -1.81
CA VAL A 176 -4.12 -6.26 -1.97
C VAL A 176 -4.64 -4.93 -2.53
N VAL A 177 -3.77 -4.03 -3.02
CA VAL A 177 -4.24 -2.84 -3.79
C VAL A 177 -3.74 -2.82 -5.23
N PHE A 178 -2.85 -3.72 -5.63
CA PHE A 178 -2.62 -4.03 -7.05
C PHE A 178 -2.40 -5.53 -7.20
N GLN A 179 -3.07 -6.11 -8.20
CA GLN A 179 -3.03 -7.50 -8.69
C GLN A 179 -4.07 -8.47 -8.11
N ALA A 180 -4.87 -8.98 -9.04
CA ALA A 180 -5.95 -9.90 -8.80
C ALA A 180 -5.46 -11.33 -8.56
N GLY A 181 -6.28 -12.06 -7.80
CA GLY A 181 -6.60 -13.45 -8.07
C GLY A 181 -5.44 -14.42 -8.25
N SER A 182 -4.99 -15.02 -7.14
CA SER A 182 -4.61 -16.44 -7.13
C SER A 182 -4.45 -17.01 -5.72
N LYS A 183 -5.25 -18.06 -5.45
CA LYS A 183 -5.02 -19.19 -4.54
C LYS A 183 -4.44 -18.93 -3.13
N LEU A 184 -5.35 -19.14 -2.16
CA LEU A 184 -5.09 -19.72 -0.83
C LEU A 184 -3.75 -20.45 -0.72
N MET A 185 -2.84 -19.86 0.06
CA MET A 185 -1.83 -20.59 0.80
C MET A 185 -2.12 -20.37 2.27
N THR A 186 -2.87 -21.31 2.84
CA THR A 186 -2.93 -21.54 4.29
C THR A 186 -1.51 -21.82 4.79
N ILE A 187 -1.05 -21.10 5.81
CA ILE A 187 0.06 -21.57 6.66
C ILE A 187 -0.43 -21.61 8.11
N PRO A 188 -0.31 -22.76 8.79
CA PRO A 188 -0.62 -22.92 10.20
C PRO A 188 0.57 -22.53 11.09
N GLY A 189 0.30 -21.94 12.25
CA GLY A 189 1.23 -21.71 13.36
C GLY A 189 0.60 -20.79 14.41
N PRO A 190 0.77 -21.05 15.72
CA PRO A 190 -0.14 -20.60 16.76
C PRO A 190 0.02 -19.10 17.04
N ASP A 191 -1.12 -18.46 17.30
CA ASP A 191 -1.26 -17.12 17.85
C ASP A 191 -1.18 -15.96 16.84
N SER A 192 -2.37 -15.54 16.40
CA SER A 192 -2.74 -14.20 15.88
C SER A 192 -2.28 -13.79 14.46
N SER A 193 -2.96 -14.29 13.43
CA SER A 193 -2.97 -13.63 12.11
C SER A 193 -3.93 -12.43 12.11
N VAL A 194 -3.38 -11.21 12.14
CA VAL A 194 -4.17 -9.97 11.96
C VAL A 194 -4.50 -9.82 10.48
N SER A 195 -5.79 -9.77 10.13
CA SER A 195 -6.24 -9.53 8.75
C SER A 195 -5.99 -8.09 8.29
N GLU A 196 -5.94 -7.86 6.97
CA GLU A 196 -5.78 -6.52 6.38
C GLU A 196 -6.85 -5.53 6.89
N VAL A 197 -8.09 -5.98 7.03
CA VAL A 197 -9.19 -5.15 7.55
C VAL A 197 -8.92 -4.77 9.00
N GLN A 198 -8.50 -5.72 9.84
CA GLN A 198 -8.12 -5.44 11.22
C GLN A 198 -6.94 -4.46 11.31
N TYR A 199 -5.95 -4.58 10.42
CA TYR A 199 -4.85 -3.62 10.36
C TYR A 199 -5.36 -2.21 10.05
N ARG A 200 -6.20 -2.04 9.01
CA ARG A 200 -6.76 -0.73 8.65
C ARG A 200 -7.69 -0.12 9.72
N LEU A 201 -8.32 -0.95 10.56
CA LEU A 201 -9.13 -0.49 11.69
C LEU A 201 -8.30 0.03 12.88
N LEU A 202 -7.02 -0.35 12.95
CA LEU A 202 -6.10 0.10 13.99
C LEU A 202 -5.14 1.19 13.48
N VAL A 203 -4.66 1.07 12.26
CA VAL A 203 -3.59 1.90 11.73
C VAL A 203 -4.16 2.99 10.82
N ALA A 204 -4.02 4.24 11.24
CA ALA A 204 -4.43 5.39 10.44
C ALA A 204 -3.47 5.67 9.28
N HIS A 205 -2.16 5.47 9.48
CA HIS A 205 -1.14 5.78 8.49
C HIS A 205 -0.22 4.58 8.21
N PRO A 206 -0.48 3.80 7.14
CA PRO A 206 0.35 2.64 6.80
C PRO A 206 1.73 3.08 6.29
N MET A 207 2.77 2.39 6.77
CA MET A 207 4.15 2.57 6.34
C MET A 207 4.88 1.23 6.37
N ASP A 208 5.78 1.02 5.43
CA ASP A 208 6.59 -0.20 5.30
C ASP A 208 7.91 0.11 4.58
N LEU A 209 8.85 -0.84 4.63
CA LEU A 209 10.19 -0.66 4.04
C LEU A 209 10.17 -0.52 2.51
N GLY A 210 9.18 -1.08 1.82
CA GLY A 210 9.01 -0.92 0.38
C GLY A 210 8.61 0.51 0.04
N ARG A 211 7.60 1.05 0.73
CA ARG A 211 7.19 2.45 0.60
C ARG A 211 8.32 3.42 0.96
N ILE A 212 9.11 3.12 1.98
CA ILE A 212 10.30 3.92 2.33
C ILE A 212 11.34 3.86 1.20
N ASN A 213 11.59 2.69 0.61
CA ASN A 213 12.49 2.55 -0.53
C ASN A 213 12.00 3.36 -1.74
N ASP A 214 10.71 3.27 -2.06
CA ASP A 214 10.10 4.02 -3.17
C ASP A 214 10.21 5.54 -2.94
N LYS A 215 9.92 6.01 -1.72
CA LYS A 215 10.08 7.42 -1.35
C LYS A 215 11.54 7.88 -1.46
N LEU A 216 12.48 7.00 -1.16
CA LEU A 216 13.91 7.30 -1.27
C LEU A 216 14.37 7.37 -2.74
N GLU A 217 13.95 6.42 -3.58
CA GLU A 217 14.30 6.38 -5.00
C GLU A 217 13.64 7.52 -5.80
N THR A 218 12.42 7.87 -5.44
CA THR A 218 11.68 8.99 -6.07
C THR A 218 12.06 10.37 -5.51
N GLY A 219 12.96 10.43 -4.54
CA GLY A 219 13.47 11.69 -3.98
C GLY A 219 12.44 12.47 -3.18
N GLN A 220 11.52 11.78 -2.48
CA GLN A 220 10.47 12.41 -1.67
C GLN A 220 10.94 12.85 -0.28
N TYR A 221 12.15 12.45 0.15
CA TYR A 221 12.74 12.89 1.40
C TYR A 221 13.58 14.14 1.19
N SER A 222 13.28 15.20 1.95
CA SER A 222 14.04 16.45 1.93
C SER A 222 15.21 16.45 2.91
N ASN A 223 15.18 15.59 3.93
CA ASN A 223 16.20 15.47 4.97
C ASN A 223 16.16 14.07 5.61
N VAL A 224 17.20 13.73 6.37
CA VAL A 224 17.32 12.43 7.06
C VAL A 224 16.23 12.26 8.12
N ARG A 225 15.73 13.36 8.71
CA ARG A 225 14.71 13.33 9.75
C ARG A 225 13.35 12.86 9.22
N GLU A 226 12.98 13.21 8.00
CA GLU A 226 11.76 12.72 7.33
C GLU A 226 11.82 11.21 7.09
N PHE A 227 12.98 10.68 6.71
CA PHE A 227 13.20 9.24 6.60
C PHE A 227 13.04 8.55 7.97
N LEU A 228 13.73 9.06 9.00
CA LEU A 228 13.60 8.53 10.37
C LEU A 228 12.16 8.55 10.86
N SER A 229 11.43 9.62 10.55
CA SER A 229 10.03 9.77 10.95
C SER A 229 9.14 8.71 10.31
N ASP A 230 9.43 8.22 9.10
CA ASP A 230 8.70 7.11 8.50
C ASP A 230 9.07 5.75 9.13
N VAL A 231 10.34 5.54 9.52
CA VAL A 231 10.74 4.34 10.27
C VAL A 231 10.06 4.29 11.64
N GLU A 232 9.90 5.44 12.30
CA GLU A 232 9.15 5.56 13.56
C GLU A 232 7.66 5.21 13.39
N ILE A 233 7.06 5.49 12.21
CA ILE A 233 5.68 5.08 11.92
C ILE A 233 5.57 3.55 11.88
N ILE A 234 6.55 2.87 11.30
CA ILE A 234 6.58 1.39 11.29
C ILE A 234 6.57 0.87 12.73
N LEU A 235 7.45 1.41 13.59
CA LEU A 235 7.50 1.02 15.01
C LEU A 235 6.18 1.30 15.74
N HIS A 236 5.58 2.47 15.50
CA HIS A 236 4.29 2.83 16.06
C HIS A 236 3.20 1.82 15.66
N ASN A 237 3.08 1.53 14.36
CA ASN A 237 2.08 0.61 13.83
C ASN A 237 2.27 -0.80 14.38
N VAL A 238 3.51 -1.28 14.47
CA VAL A 238 3.84 -2.60 15.03
C VAL A 238 3.47 -2.65 16.52
N ASN A 239 3.69 -1.58 17.28
CA ASN A 239 3.26 -1.50 18.69
C ASN A 239 1.75 -1.57 18.85
N VAL A 240 1.00 -0.84 18.03
CA VAL A 240 -0.48 -0.85 18.08
C VAL A 240 -1.03 -2.23 17.72
N VAL A 241 -0.47 -2.88 16.70
CA VAL A 241 -0.98 -4.15 16.15
C VAL A 241 -0.53 -5.38 16.94
N PHE A 242 0.73 -5.43 17.38
CA PHE A 242 1.30 -6.61 18.04
C PHE A 242 1.48 -6.44 19.55
N GLY A 243 1.45 -5.20 20.04
CA GLY A 243 1.65 -4.88 21.45
C GLY A 243 3.12 -4.84 21.84
N LYS A 244 3.42 -4.02 22.85
CA LYS A 244 4.76 -3.70 23.34
C LYS A 244 5.64 -4.93 23.65
N ASP A 245 5.03 -6.01 24.14
CA ASP A 245 5.77 -7.19 24.61
C ASP A 245 6.09 -8.19 23.49
N SER A 246 5.59 -7.93 22.27
CA SER A 246 5.78 -8.84 21.13
C SER A 246 7.23 -8.89 20.65
N SER A 247 7.64 -10.06 20.14
CA SER A 247 8.95 -10.23 19.48
C SER A 247 9.10 -9.31 18.26
N MET A 248 7.99 -8.97 17.61
CA MET A 248 7.96 -8.07 16.47
C MET A 248 8.30 -6.62 16.87
N VAL A 249 7.74 -6.12 17.98
CA VAL A 249 8.11 -4.80 18.52
C VAL A 249 9.59 -4.75 18.87
N LYS A 250 10.10 -5.75 19.61
CA LYS A 250 11.53 -5.80 19.99
C LYS A 250 12.46 -5.77 18.77
N THR A 251 12.06 -6.43 17.69
CA THR A 251 12.82 -6.43 16.43
C THR A 251 12.75 -5.05 15.75
N ALA A 252 11.58 -4.42 15.71
CA ALA A 252 11.40 -3.09 15.16
C ALA A 252 12.16 -2.01 15.96
N GLU A 253 12.18 -2.11 17.29
CA GLU A 253 12.98 -1.24 18.18
C GLU A 253 14.47 -1.40 17.89
N SER A 254 14.96 -2.64 17.84
CA SER A 254 16.36 -2.92 17.51
C SER A 254 16.75 -2.37 16.13
N ALA A 255 15.85 -2.47 15.15
CA ALA A 255 16.06 -1.93 13.81
C ALA A 255 16.12 -0.40 13.81
N LEU A 256 15.20 0.27 14.53
CA LEU A 256 15.20 1.72 14.64
C LEU A 256 16.46 2.25 15.35
N GLU A 257 16.91 1.60 16.43
CA GLU A 257 18.12 2.00 17.13
C GLU A 257 19.39 1.82 16.27
N GLU A 258 19.45 0.76 15.47
CA GLU A 258 20.54 0.59 14.50
C GLU A 258 20.55 1.68 13.43
N VAL A 259 19.36 2.06 12.93
CA VAL A 259 19.22 3.14 11.95
C VAL A 259 19.70 4.46 12.54
N LYS A 260 19.28 4.78 13.76
CA LYS A 260 19.74 5.98 14.48
C LYS A 260 21.24 5.96 14.71
N ALA A 261 21.79 4.84 15.17
CA ALA A 261 23.24 4.68 15.39
C ALA A 261 24.02 4.82 14.08
N THR A 262 23.51 4.25 12.99
CA THR A 262 24.09 4.39 11.66
C THR A 262 24.12 5.87 11.29
N ILE A 263 22.98 6.57 11.30
CA ILE A 263 22.87 8.00 10.99
C ILE A 263 23.80 8.86 11.85
N ALA A 264 23.83 8.65 13.16
CA ALA A 264 24.72 9.37 14.07
C ALA A 264 26.21 9.16 13.76
N SER A 265 26.60 7.97 13.32
CA SER A 265 27.99 7.70 12.91
C SER A 265 28.40 8.50 11.66
N TRP A 266 27.45 8.80 10.77
CA TRP A 266 27.71 9.67 9.60
C TRP A 266 27.85 11.14 9.99
N GLU A 267 27.00 11.62 10.89
CA GLU A 267 27.04 13.01 11.35
C GLU A 267 28.36 13.32 12.06
N THR A 268 28.87 12.36 12.84
CA THR A 268 30.18 12.47 13.51
C THR A 268 31.36 12.28 12.56
N GLY A 269 31.22 11.45 11.52
CA GLY A 269 32.26 11.25 10.48
C GLY A 269 32.47 12.46 9.57
N ASN A 270 31.43 13.23 9.26
CA ASN A 270 31.53 14.44 8.44
C ASN A 270 32.08 15.67 9.20
N ALA A 271 32.20 15.61 10.54
CA ALA A 271 32.71 16.72 11.34
C ALA A 271 34.24 16.94 11.21
N VAL A 272 34.98 16.03 10.56
CA VAL A 272 36.44 16.11 10.42
C VAL A 272 36.89 16.74 9.09
N ASP A 273 36.07 16.71 8.03
CA ASP A 273 36.44 17.22 6.69
C ASP A 273 36.00 18.67 6.42
N GLY A 274 35.28 19.31 7.34
CA GLY A 274 34.74 20.67 7.18
C GLY A 274 35.68 21.82 7.61
N ALA A 275 36.85 21.51 8.18
CA ALA A 275 37.72 22.51 8.81
C ALA A 275 39.14 22.54 8.22
N GLN A 276 39.29 22.73 6.92
CA GLN A 276 40.53 23.28 6.33
C GLN A 276 40.34 23.60 4.84
N LYS A 277 39.83 24.80 4.54
CA LYS A 277 40.15 25.46 3.25
C LYS A 277 39.94 26.98 3.26
N GLU A 278 40.66 27.67 4.13
CA GLU A 278 41.09 29.05 3.87
C GLU A 278 42.52 29.22 4.37
N THR A 279 43.47 29.22 3.43
CA THR A 279 44.57 30.19 3.33
C THR A 279 45.57 29.73 2.27
N ALA A 280 45.98 30.68 1.44
CA ALA A 280 46.88 30.50 0.32
C ALA A 280 48.33 30.26 0.79
N GLU A 281 49.09 29.43 0.07
CA GLU A 281 50.31 29.85 -0.66
C GLU A 281 51.03 28.67 -1.35
N VAL A 282 51.66 29.00 -2.46
CA VAL A 282 52.40 28.13 -3.39
C VAL A 282 53.81 27.83 -2.84
N PRO A 283 54.38 26.62 -3.07
CA PRO A 283 55.69 26.61 -3.74
C PRO A 283 55.88 25.51 -4.80
N THR A 284 56.18 26.00 -5.99
CA THR A 284 57.17 25.58 -6.99
C THR A 284 58.02 24.29 -6.84
N THR A 285 58.25 23.72 -8.04
CA THR A 285 59.46 23.03 -8.58
C THR A 285 59.61 21.50 -8.54
N LYS A 286 59.37 20.90 -9.73
CA LYS A 286 60.21 19.98 -10.52
C LYS A 286 60.89 18.79 -9.82
N LYS A 287 60.53 17.57 -10.28
CA LYS A 287 61.46 16.67 -11.01
C LYS A 287 60.72 15.55 -11.77
N ARG A 288 61.04 15.44 -13.07
CA ARG A 288 60.81 14.28 -13.96
C ARG A 288 61.70 13.10 -13.52
N ARG A 289 61.21 11.86 -13.67
CA ARG A 289 61.79 10.87 -14.61
C ARG A 289 60.83 9.70 -14.88
N LEU A 290 60.85 9.29 -16.16
CA LEU A 290 60.06 8.27 -16.85
C LEU A 290 60.59 6.84 -16.64
N SER A 291 59.72 5.85 -16.85
CA SER A 291 59.85 4.70 -17.81
C SER A 291 58.71 3.68 -17.53
N SER A 292 58.07 2.94 -18.45
CA SER A 292 58.13 2.75 -19.90
C SER A 292 57.08 1.69 -20.33
N SER A 293 56.48 1.87 -21.53
CA SER A 293 55.94 0.89 -22.51
C SER A 293 54.92 -0.20 -22.07
N ALA A 294 53.91 -0.60 -22.86
CA ALA A 294 53.78 -0.64 -24.33
C ALA A 294 52.31 -0.54 -24.80
N GLN A 295 52.17 -0.27 -26.11
CA GLN A 295 50.99 -0.11 -26.97
C GLN A 295 50.09 -1.38 -27.01
N GLU A 296 48.86 -1.41 -27.55
CA GLU A 296 48.40 -0.89 -28.85
C GLU A 296 46.86 -1.06 -28.98
N ALA A 297 46.18 -0.16 -29.72
CA ALA A 297 44.80 -0.34 -30.20
C ALA A 297 44.73 0.02 -31.69
N PRO A 298 43.90 -0.68 -32.49
CA PRO A 298 44.09 -0.79 -33.94
C PRO A 298 43.48 0.37 -34.74
N SER A 299 44.08 0.61 -35.91
CA SER A 299 43.51 1.43 -36.98
C SER A 299 42.53 0.62 -37.83
N LEU A 300 41.54 1.31 -38.41
CA LEU A 300 41.05 1.01 -39.76
C LEU A 300 40.59 2.31 -40.44
N ASP A 301 41.26 2.61 -41.55
CA ASP A 301 40.87 3.56 -42.58
C ASP A 301 39.57 3.14 -43.28
N GLY A 302 38.81 4.12 -43.78
CA GLY A 302 37.63 3.82 -44.62
C GLY A 302 36.75 5.03 -44.92
N ARG A 303 37.24 5.91 -45.79
CA ARG A 303 36.56 7.10 -46.32
C ARG A 303 35.22 6.74 -47.02
N SER A 304 34.12 7.42 -46.69
CA SER A 304 33.19 7.95 -47.70
C SER A 304 32.19 8.98 -47.15
N ASN A 305 32.14 10.11 -47.85
CA ASN A 305 31.01 11.03 -48.06
C ASN A 305 30.40 11.75 -46.86
N VAL A 306 30.98 12.91 -46.57
CA VAL A 306 30.18 14.11 -46.29
C VAL A 306 30.56 15.15 -47.35
N PRO A 307 29.62 15.66 -48.15
CA PRO A 307 29.94 16.49 -49.31
C PRO A 307 30.51 17.84 -48.87
N PHE A 308 31.74 18.11 -49.30
CA PHE A 308 32.23 19.47 -49.44
C PHE A 308 31.43 20.11 -50.58
N VAL A 309 30.43 20.91 -50.23
CA VAL A 309 29.71 21.70 -51.22
C VAL A 309 30.64 22.83 -51.66
N SER A 310 31.13 22.70 -52.88
CA SER A 310 31.74 23.78 -53.65
C SER A 310 30.82 25.00 -53.61
N ILE A 311 31.34 26.15 -53.18
CA ILE A 311 30.68 27.44 -53.37
C ILE A 311 30.83 27.81 -54.85
N GLN A 312 30.08 27.13 -55.71
CA GLN A 312 29.80 27.56 -57.08
C GLN A 312 28.31 27.37 -57.29
N ASP A 313 27.66 28.51 -57.57
CA ASP A 313 26.28 28.68 -58.04
C ASP A 313 25.13 28.40 -57.07
N LEU A 314 24.93 29.34 -56.13
CA LEU A 314 23.60 29.76 -55.69
C LEU A 314 23.54 31.30 -55.64
N PRO A 315 22.43 31.90 -56.08
CA PRO A 315 22.36 33.33 -56.34
C PRO A 315 22.53 34.07 -55.02
N ILE A 316 23.60 34.84 -54.91
CA ILE A 316 23.79 35.80 -53.83
C ILE A 316 22.67 36.84 -54.00
N GLN A 317 21.54 36.66 -53.31
CA GLN A 317 20.65 37.78 -53.03
C GLN A 317 21.36 38.63 -51.98
N THR A 318 22.15 39.58 -52.48
CA THR A 318 22.72 40.66 -51.69
C THR A 318 21.56 41.52 -51.18
N ASN A 319 21.00 41.18 -50.02
CA ASN A 319 20.14 42.10 -49.32
C ASN A 319 21.02 43.26 -48.81
N ALA A 320 20.91 44.38 -49.54
CA ALA A 320 21.33 45.72 -49.20
C ALA A 320 22.69 45.85 -48.47
N VAL A 321 23.77 45.71 -49.23
CA VAL A 321 25.04 46.35 -48.84
C VAL A 321 24.82 47.85 -48.89
N GLY A 322 24.84 48.48 -47.72
CA GLY A 322 24.71 49.92 -47.56
C GLY A 322 25.72 50.69 -48.40
N THR A 323 25.23 51.81 -48.95
CA THR A 323 25.89 52.79 -49.80
C THR A 323 27.37 53.04 -49.47
N MET A 324 28.25 52.82 -50.45
CA MET A 324 29.65 53.26 -50.41
C MET A 324 29.73 54.79 -50.33
N PRO A 325 30.52 55.40 -49.40
CA PRO A 325 30.70 56.84 -49.39
C PRO A 325 31.58 57.29 -50.55
N THR A 326 31.03 58.10 -51.44
CA THR A 326 31.78 58.83 -52.47
C THR A 326 32.73 59.84 -51.83
N MET A 327 34.01 59.77 -52.17
CA MET A 327 35.06 60.65 -51.66
C MET A 327 34.94 62.04 -52.29
N SER A 328 34.66 63.06 -51.47
CA SER A 328 34.98 64.46 -51.80
C SER A 328 36.22 64.87 -50.98
N SER A 329 37.25 65.30 -51.69
CA SER A 329 38.53 65.76 -51.15
C SER A 329 38.40 67.15 -50.51
N SER A 330 38.84 67.28 -49.26
CA SER A 330 39.36 68.54 -48.72
C SER A 330 40.26 68.26 -47.52
N ASP A 331 41.35 69.01 -47.44
CA ASP A 331 42.47 68.88 -46.51
C ASP A 331 42.09 68.51 -45.07
N GLY A 332 42.52 67.33 -44.64
CA GLY A 332 42.36 66.78 -43.30
C GLY A 332 42.55 65.27 -43.33
N LYS A 333 43.49 64.72 -42.55
CA LYS A 333 43.85 63.29 -42.48
C LYS A 333 42.61 62.38 -42.64
N CYS A 334 42.50 61.68 -43.78
CA CYS A 334 41.37 60.80 -44.06
C CYS A 334 41.31 59.65 -43.04
N ASN A 335 40.22 59.55 -42.30
CA ASN A 335 39.99 58.54 -41.26
C ASN A 335 39.50 57.19 -41.83
N CYS A 336 39.77 56.93 -43.10
CA CYS A 336 39.30 55.78 -43.86
C CYS A 336 39.86 54.46 -43.29
N ALA A 337 41.10 54.45 -42.80
CA ALA A 337 41.70 53.26 -42.18
C ALA A 337 40.99 52.84 -40.87
N GLN A 338 40.54 53.80 -40.06
CA GLN A 338 39.79 53.50 -38.83
C GLN A 338 38.37 53.00 -39.14
N ARG A 339 37.72 53.57 -40.16
CA ARG A 339 36.40 53.09 -40.62
C ARG A 339 36.46 51.68 -41.17
N TRP A 340 37.49 51.34 -41.95
CA TRP A 340 37.70 49.98 -42.44
C TRP A 340 37.99 48.98 -41.31
N LYS A 341 38.79 49.38 -40.31
CA LYS A 341 39.00 48.55 -39.11
C LYS A 341 37.70 48.31 -38.35
N GLN A 342 36.88 49.34 -38.13
CA GLN A 342 35.59 49.19 -37.46
C GLN A 342 34.66 48.26 -38.25
N TYR A 343 34.60 48.40 -39.57
CA TYR A 343 33.77 47.54 -40.42
C TYR A 343 34.17 46.06 -40.35
N ILE A 344 35.48 45.76 -40.29
CA ILE A 344 35.97 44.39 -40.13
C ILE A 344 35.59 43.83 -38.75
N ILE A 345 35.66 44.65 -37.70
CA ILE A 345 35.24 44.27 -36.35
C ILE A 345 33.73 43.99 -36.32
N ASP A 346 32.90 44.89 -36.85
CA ASP A 346 31.44 44.75 -36.90
C ASP A 346 31.03 43.48 -37.68
N LEU A 347 31.71 43.19 -38.80
CA LEU A 347 31.48 41.98 -39.59
C LEU A 347 31.88 40.71 -38.82
N ALA A 348 33.01 40.74 -38.12
CA ALA A 348 33.48 39.62 -37.30
C ALA A 348 32.53 39.34 -36.12
N GLU A 349 32.03 40.39 -35.47
CA GLU A 349 31.05 40.30 -34.40
C GLU A 349 29.71 39.73 -34.91
N GLN A 350 29.23 40.20 -36.06
CA GLN A 350 28.03 39.65 -36.70
C GLN A 350 28.18 38.16 -37.03
N TRP A 351 29.31 37.76 -37.61
CA TRP A 351 29.60 36.35 -37.90
C TRP A 351 29.66 35.51 -36.62
N GLN A 352 30.26 36.04 -35.56
CA GLN A 352 30.35 35.33 -34.28
C GLN A 352 28.99 35.18 -33.59
N MET A 353 28.09 36.17 -33.72
CA MET A 353 26.71 36.06 -33.24
C MET A 353 25.92 35.03 -34.04
N MET A 354 25.96 35.06 -35.38
CA MET A 354 25.28 34.06 -36.20
C MET A 354 25.74 32.63 -35.89
N PHE A 355 27.05 32.43 -35.72
CA PHE A 355 27.59 31.12 -35.36
C PHE A 355 27.10 30.63 -33.98
N LYS A 356 27.02 31.52 -32.99
CA LYS A 356 26.49 31.18 -31.67
C LYS A 356 25.00 30.83 -31.73
N ASP A 357 24.21 31.61 -32.46
CA ASP A 357 22.78 31.35 -32.66
C ASP A 357 22.54 30.00 -33.34
N ASP A 358 23.31 29.68 -34.39
CA ASP A 358 23.17 28.41 -35.11
C ASP A 358 23.62 27.21 -34.25
N LEU A 359 24.66 27.39 -33.43
CA LEU A 359 25.09 26.41 -32.45
C LEU A 359 23.99 26.15 -31.41
N GLU A 360 23.40 27.21 -30.85
CA GLU A 360 22.33 27.13 -29.85
C GLU A 360 21.07 26.47 -30.42
N LYS A 361 20.68 26.80 -31.66
CA LYS A 361 19.61 26.09 -32.38
C LYS A 361 19.91 24.60 -32.54
N CYS A 362 21.12 24.24 -32.96
CA CYS A 362 21.50 22.83 -33.14
C CYS A 362 21.45 22.06 -31.80
N TYR A 363 21.93 22.66 -30.71
CA TYR A 363 21.86 22.08 -29.36
C TYR A 363 20.43 21.91 -28.84
N THR A 364 19.58 22.91 -29.03
CA THR A 364 18.17 22.86 -28.60
C THR A 364 17.40 21.81 -29.40
N GLU A 365 17.56 21.77 -30.72
CA GLU A 365 16.96 20.73 -31.56
C GLU A 365 17.38 19.31 -31.16
N LEU A 366 18.68 19.10 -30.89
CA LEU A 366 19.17 17.79 -30.45
C LEU A 366 18.56 17.38 -29.11
N ARG A 367 18.48 18.32 -28.15
CA ARG A 367 17.88 18.10 -26.83
C ARG A 367 16.39 17.76 -26.94
N GLU A 368 15.64 18.48 -27.77
CA GLU A 368 14.22 18.21 -28.00
C GLU A 368 14.00 16.85 -28.66
N ARG A 369 14.82 16.49 -29.65
CA ARG A 369 14.76 15.15 -30.28
C ARG A 369 15.03 14.04 -29.26
N GLN A 370 16.03 14.20 -28.39
CA GLN A 370 16.33 13.22 -27.33
C GLN A 370 15.19 13.12 -26.32
N LYS A 371 14.65 14.26 -25.86
CA LYS A 371 13.51 14.30 -24.92
C LYS A 371 12.28 13.63 -25.51
N LYS A 372 11.98 13.89 -26.79
CA LYS A 372 10.85 13.25 -27.50
C LYS A 372 11.04 11.74 -27.60
N LYS A 373 12.24 11.26 -27.93
CA LYS A 373 12.55 9.82 -27.98
C LYS A 373 12.36 9.15 -26.62
N LEU A 374 12.89 9.74 -25.55
CA LEU A 374 12.72 9.21 -24.19
C LEU A 374 11.24 9.18 -23.78
N ALA A 375 10.48 10.23 -24.09
CA ALA A 375 9.05 10.27 -23.79
C ALA A 375 8.27 9.19 -24.55
N THR A 376 8.60 8.94 -25.83
CA THR A 376 7.95 7.87 -26.61
C THR A 376 8.30 6.48 -26.11
N GLU A 377 9.57 6.22 -25.77
CA GLU A 377 9.99 4.92 -25.22
C GLU A 377 9.34 4.66 -23.86
N LEU A 378 9.27 5.67 -22.98
CA LEU A 378 8.60 5.56 -21.69
C LEU A 378 7.10 5.27 -21.85
N ALA A 379 6.43 5.95 -22.79
CA ALA A 379 5.01 5.73 -23.07
C ALA A 379 4.77 4.31 -23.63
N LYS A 380 5.67 3.83 -24.50
CA LYS A 380 5.60 2.49 -25.08
C LYS A 380 5.78 1.41 -24.01
N LEU A 381 6.83 1.52 -23.18
CA LEU A 381 7.10 0.58 -22.10
C LEU A 381 5.93 0.54 -21.10
N ARG A 382 5.35 1.70 -20.78
CA ARG A 382 4.17 1.77 -19.92
C ARG A 382 2.96 1.06 -20.54
N ALA A 383 2.73 1.24 -21.84
CA ALA A 383 1.63 0.59 -22.54
C ALA A 383 1.81 -0.94 -22.61
N GLU A 384 3.03 -1.41 -22.91
CA GLU A 384 3.38 -2.84 -22.93
C GLU A 384 3.16 -3.48 -21.56
N MET A 385 3.69 -2.87 -20.49
CA MET A 385 3.51 -3.36 -19.12
C MET A 385 2.03 -3.44 -18.71
N MET A 386 1.22 -2.43 -19.07
CA MET A 386 -0.22 -2.43 -18.77
C MET A 386 -0.98 -3.52 -19.53
N GLU A 387 -0.59 -3.81 -20.78
CA GLU A 387 -1.22 -4.88 -21.56
C GLU A 387 -0.85 -6.27 -21.02
N ASP A 388 0.40 -6.47 -20.58
CA ASP A 388 0.82 -7.72 -19.95
C ASP A 388 0.07 -7.97 -18.64
N PHE A 389 -0.07 -6.94 -17.79
CA PHE A 389 -0.92 -7.04 -16.60
C PHE A 389 -2.37 -7.37 -16.96
N ARG A 390 -2.94 -6.76 -18.00
CA ARG A 390 -4.31 -7.06 -18.43
C ARG A 390 -4.47 -8.53 -18.84
N ARG A 391 -3.51 -9.09 -19.59
CA ARG A 391 -3.52 -10.49 -20.02
C ARG A 391 -3.43 -11.45 -18.83
N GLU A 392 -2.59 -11.16 -17.85
CA GLU A 392 -2.50 -11.97 -16.63
C GLU A 392 -3.79 -11.93 -15.80
N LEU A 393 -4.41 -10.75 -15.69
CA LEU A 393 -5.71 -10.58 -15.01
C LEU A 393 -6.83 -11.39 -15.70
N ASP A 394 -6.89 -11.34 -17.03
CA ASP A 394 -7.91 -12.08 -17.78
C ASP A 394 -7.70 -13.60 -17.66
N SER A 395 -6.44 -14.06 -17.75
CA SER A 395 -6.08 -15.48 -17.58
C SER A 395 -6.46 -16.01 -16.19
N THR A 396 -6.11 -15.27 -15.13
CA THR A 396 -6.45 -15.65 -13.75
C THR A 396 -7.96 -15.64 -13.50
N ARG A 397 -8.68 -14.66 -14.06
CA ARG A 397 -10.15 -14.60 -14.02
C ARG A 397 -10.79 -15.81 -14.71
N GLU A 398 -10.32 -16.18 -15.90
CA GLU A 398 -10.83 -17.34 -16.63
C GLU A 398 -10.58 -18.64 -15.86
N GLU A 399 -9.37 -18.81 -15.32
CA GLU A 399 -9.03 -20.00 -14.54
C GLU A 399 -9.89 -20.11 -13.27
N LEU A 400 -10.10 -18.99 -12.56
CA LEU A 400 -10.93 -18.95 -11.37
C LEU A 400 -12.41 -19.25 -11.71
N ASN A 401 -12.93 -18.65 -12.76
CA ASN A 401 -14.30 -18.91 -13.23
C ASN A 401 -14.49 -20.37 -13.64
N ALA A 402 -13.51 -20.98 -14.32
CA ALA A 402 -13.55 -22.39 -14.68
C ALA A 402 -13.59 -23.30 -13.44
N ARG A 403 -12.76 -22.99 -12.43
CA ARG A 403 -12.78 -23.72 -11.14
C ARG A 403 -14.10 -23.57 -10.41
N TYR A 404 -14.66 -22.36 -10.32
CA TYR A 404 -15.97 -22.16 -9.71
C TYR A 404 -17.07 -22.89 -10.47
N ALA A 405 -17.07 -22.84 -11.80
CA ALA A 405 -18.03 -23.58 -12.62
C ALA A 405 -17.92 -25.09 -12.41
N HIS A 406 -16.70 -25.62 -12.31
CA HIS A 406 -16.47 -27.03 -12.02
C HIS A 406 -16.94 -27.42 -10.62
N GLN A 407 -16.60 -26.62 -9.60
CA GLN A 407 -17.02 -26.86 -8.22
C GLN A 407 -18.55 -26.82 -8.08
N LEU A 408 -19.20 -25.84 -8.72
CA LEU A 408 -20.65 -25.73 -8.73
C LEU A 408 -21.30 -26.94 -9.40
N LYS A 409 -20.77 -27.39 -10.54
CA LYS A 409 -21.25 -28.61 -11.21
C LYS A 409 -21.10 -29.84 -10.32
N PHE A 410 -19.97 -29.98 -9.62
CA PHE A 410 -19.72 -31.10 -8.72
C PHE A 410 -20.68 -31.11 -7.54
N GLU A 411 -20.89 -29.96 -6.87
CA GLU A 411 -21.83 -29.85 -5.75
C GLU A 411 -23.28 -30.06 -6.19
N LEU A 412 -23.68 -29.53 -7.36
CA LEU A 412 -24.99 -29.81 -7.94
C LEU A 412 -25.19 -31.30 -8.21
N GLN A 413 -24.18 -31.99 -8.73
CA GLN A 413 -24.26 -33.42 -8.97
C GLN A 413 -24.36 -34.20 -7.65
N LYS A 414 -23.55 -33.85 -6.65
CA LYS A 414 -23.60 -34.46 -5.32
C LYS A 414 -24.95 -34.25 -4.64
N LEU A 415 -25.56 -33.06 -4.78
CA LEU A 415 -26.90 -32.79 -4.27
C LEU A 415 -27.95 -33.63 -5.00
N LYS A 416 -27.87 -33.74 -6.32
CA LYS A 416 -28.75 -34.62 -7.12
C LYS A 416 -28.63 -36.08 -6.70
N ASP A 417 -27.41 -36.59 -6.50
CA ASP A 417 -27.17 -37.97 -6.11
C ASP A 417 -27.68 -38.26 -4.70
N ARG A 418 -27.50 -37.32 -3.75
CA ARG A 418 -28.09 -37.42 -2.41
C ARG A 418 -29.61 -37.44 -2.46
N HIS A 419 -30.21 -36.52 -3.21
CA HIS A 419 -31.66 -36.46 -3.35
C HIS A 419 -32.21 -37.73 -4.00
N LYS A 420 -31.53 -38.27 -5.03
CA LYS A 420 -31.89 -39.55 -5.63
C LYS A 420 -31.86 -40.71 -4.63
N LYS A 421 -30.80 -40.80 -3.81
CA LYS A 421 -30.70 -41.82 -2.75
C LYS A 421 -31.83 -41.69 -1.73
N GLN A 422 -32.12 -40.47 -1.29
CA GLN A 422 -33.24 -40.20 -0.38
C GLN A 422 -34.57 -40.63 -1.00
N LEU A 423 -34.82 -40.33 -2.28
CA LEU A 423 -36.02 -40.78 -2.98
C LEU A 423 -36.10 -42.30 -3.08
N ASP A 424 -34.98 -42.98 -3.35
CA ASP A 424 -34.93 -44.44 -3.42
C ASP A 424 -35.16 -45.09 -2.04
N GLU A 425 -34.69 -44.48 -0.95
CA GLU A 425 -34.99 -44.89 0.42
C GLU A 425 -36.45 -44.64 0.78
N ILE A 426 -37.00 -43.48 0.39
CA ILE A 426 -38.39 -43.12 0.64
C ILE A 426 -39.33 -44.11 -0.06
N LYS A 427 -39.04 -44.45 -1.32
CA LYS A 427 -39.83 -45.40 -2.11
C LYS A 427 -39.85 -46.83 -1.57
N LYS A 428 -38.92 -47.20 -0.68
CA LYS A 428 -38.86 -48.54 -0.04
C LYS A 428 -39.72 -48.65 1.21
N LYS A 429 -40.22 -47.53 1.73
CA LYS A 429 -41.01 -47.46 2.96
C LYS A 429 -42.48 -47.19 2.67
N GLN A 430 -43.34 -47.44 3.65
CA GLN A 430 -44.74 -47.04 3.62
C GLN A 430 -44.92 -45.77 4.46
N TRP A 431 -45.79 -44.87 4.01
CA TRP A 431 -45.93 -43.54 4.60
C TRP A 431 -47.36 -43.29 5.04
N CYS A 432 -47.49 -42.57 6.14
CA CYS A 432 -48.76 -42.16 6.69
C CYS A 432 -49.42 -41.19 5.72
N TYR A 433 -50.65 -41.50 5.30
CA TYR A 433 -51.38 -40.64 4.37
C TYR A 433 -51.65 -39.25 4.94
N GLN A 434 -51.83 -39.14 6.27
CA GLN A 434 -52.21 -37.88 6.92
C GLN A 434 -51.01 -36.96 7.20
N CYS A 435 -49.89 -37.50 7.67
CA CYS A 435 -48.79 -36.69 8.21
C CYS A 435 -47.41 -37.00 7.62
N GLU A 436 -47.34 -37.85 6.58
CA GLU A 436 -46.11 -38.21 5.87
C GLU A 436 -45.00 -38.84 6.73
N SER A 437 -45.31 -39.20 7.98
CA SER A 437 -44.42 -39.99 8.84
C SER A 437 -44.42 -41.46 8.43
N GLU A 438 -43.38 -42.21 8.76
CA GLU A 438 -43.30 -43.65 8.43
C GLU A 438 -44.51 -44.41 9.01
N ALA A 439 -45.23 -45.12 8.15
CA ALA A 439 -46.45 -45.81 8.55
C ALA A 439 -46.16 -47.18 9.16
N ILE A 440 -46.90 -47.51 10.22
CA ILE A 440 -46.84 -48.80 10.91
C ILE A 440 -48.18 -49.56 10.85
N TYR A 441 -49.28 -48.89 10.53
CA TYR A 441 -50.60 -49.48 10.37
C TYR A 441 -51.03 -49.48 8.90
N TYR A 442 -51.31 -50.66 8.36
CA TYR A 442 -51.87 -50.81 7.02
C TYR A 442 -53.41 -50.80 7.05
N CYS A 443 -54.02 -50.00 6.17
CA CYS A 443 -55.47 -49.98 5.98
C CYS A 443 -55.89 -50.70 4.68
N CYS A 444 -55.52 -50.14 3.53
CA CYS A 444 -55.78 -50.73 2.22
C CYS A 444 -54.75 -50.20 1.17
N TRP A 445 -54.87 -50.60 -0.09
CA TRP A 445 -53.91 -50.23 -1.13
C TRP A 445 -53.70 -48.70 -1.18
N ASN A 446 -52.43 -48.28 -1.10
CA ASN A 446 -52.03 -46.87 -1.10
C ASN A 446 -52.60 -46.03 0.07
N THR A 447 -52.98 -46.66 1.19
CA THR A 447 -53.38 -45.93 2.40
C THR A 447 -52.92 -46.67 3.66
N SER A 448 -51.97 -46.04 4.34
CA SER A 448 -51.35 -46.51 5.59
C SER A 448 -51.24 -45.35 6.57
N TYR A 449 -51.06 -45.63 7.86
CA TYR A 449 -51.01 -44.63 8.94
C TYR A 449 -49.87 -44.90 9.92
N CYS A 450 -49.31 -43.85 10.51
CA CYS A 450 -48.32 -43.97 11.59
C CYS A 450 -48.98 -44.17 12.96
N SER A 451 -50.25 -43.78 13.13
CA SER A 451 -50.96 -43.85 14.40
C SER A 451 -52.47 -44.00 14.19
N VAL A 452 -53.18 -44.40 15.25
CA VAL A 452 -54.64 -44.54 15.23
C VAL A 452 -55.31 -43.17 15.15
N GLU A 453 -54.69 -42.14 15.74
CA GLU A 453 -55.14 -40.75 15.68
C GLU A 453 -55.13 -40.25 14.23
N CYS A 454 -54.01 -40.46 13.51
CA CYS A 454 -53.91 -40.11 12.08
C CYS A 454 -54.92 -40.89 11.22
N GLN A 455 -55.22 -42.14 11.59
CA GLN A 455 -56.25 -42.92 10.90
C GLN A 455 -57.64 -42.32 11.12
N GLN A 456 -58.00 -41.96 12.36
CA GLN A 456 -59.31 -41.40 12.69
C GLN A 456 -59.51 -40.03 12.02
N GLU A 457 -58.47 -39.20 11.98
CA GLU A 457 -58.52 -37.89 11.32
C GLU A 457 -58.78 -38.00 9.81
N HIS A 458 -58.10 -38.92 9.12
CA HIS A 458 -58.35 -39.18 7.70
C HIS A 458 -59.61 -40.06 7.47
N TRP A 459 -60.17 -40.70 8.50
CA TRP A 459 -61.23 -41.69 8.36
C TRP A 459 -62.52 -41.09 7.78
N GLU A 460 -62.85 -39.85 8.15
CA GLU A 460 -64.06 -39.17 7.68
C GLU A 460 -64.13 -39.12 6.15
N THR A 461 -62.99 -38.92 5.47
CA THR A 461 -62.90 -38.90 4.00
C THR A 461 -62.56 -40.27 3.41
N HIS A 462 -61.70 -41.06 4.07
CA HIS A 462 -61.24 -42.35 3.55
C HIS A 462 -62.31 -43.45 3.61
N ARG A 463 -63.23 -43.41 4.58
CA ARG A 463 -64.21 -44.50 4.81
C ARG A 463 -65.04 -44.85 3.58
N ALA A 464 -65.33 -43.87 2.71
CA ALA A 464 -66.12 -44.05 1.50
C ALA A 464 -65.36 -44.78 0.39
N THR A 465 -64.03 -44.71 0.39
CA THR A 465 -63.15 -45.28 -0.65
C THR A 465 -62.28 -46.43 -0.15
N CYS A 466 -62.37 -46.75 1.15
CA CYS A 466 -61.62 -47.81 1.80
C CYS A 466 -61.95 -49.19 1.19
N ARG A 467 -60.90 -49.93 0.78
CA ARG A 467 -61.02 -51.25 0.15
C ARG A 467 -60.83 -52.42 1.13
N ARG A 468 -60.74 -52.14 2.43
CA ARG A 468 -60.55 -53.18 3.46
C ARG A 468 -61.87 -53.94 3.65
N LYS A 469 -61.87 -55.25 3.36
CA LYS A 469 -63.05 -56.11 3.54
C LYS A 469 -63.45 -56.12 5.02
N LYS A 470 -64.73 -55.87 5.33
CA LYS A 470 -65.28 -56.05 6.68
C LYS A 470 -65.30 -57.55 6.97
N THR A 471 -64.44 -58.04 7.85
CA THR A 471 -64.60 -59.35 8.48
C THR A 471 -65.82 -59.26 9.41
N THR A 472 -66.93 -59.85 9.00
CA THR A 472 -68.04 -60.20 9.89
C THR A 472 -67.53 -61.26 10.85
N VAL A 473 -67.22 -60.85 12.09
CA VAL A 473 -67.06 -61.78 13.20
C VAL A 473 -68.49 -62.06 13.68
N GLU A 474 -69.05 -63.20 13.26
CA GLU A 474 -70.25 -63.77 13.88
C GLU A 474 -69.87 -64.17 15.33
N GLN A 475 -70.67 -63.68 16.28
CA GLN A 475 -70.55 -63.97 17.72
C GLN A 475 -70.99 -65.39 18.05
#